data_AF-A0A3S4BIQ9-F1
#
_entry.id   AF-A0A3S4BIQ9-F1
#
_cell.length_a   1.000
_cell.length_b   1.000
_cell.length_c   1.000
_cell.angle_alpha   90.00
_cell.angle_beta   90.00
_cell.angle_gamma   90.00
#
_symmetry.space_group_name_H-M   'P 1'
#
loop_
_entity.id
_entity.type
_entity.pdbx_description
1 polymer ?
#
loop_
_entity_poly.entity_id
_entity_poly.type
_entity_poly.pdbx_seq_one_letter_code
_entity_poly.pdbx_strand_id
1 'polypeptide(L)'
;MEAILLTDHQTPVPPDELIVTSVGAPDAKTFLATGEADKHQIVKALTSAGLDMGGGDLRVLDWGCGCGRIARHWKSHSPSVDFHGCDINRQVVGWCRDNLGFGSFMDCGVKPPLPFPDSHFDVVYGISVLTHLTFETQYLWMCELWRILKPGGRAVLTICGPSLLPMWLPNIGGENAKRTQTVLIDEQIFLCTSSEDGPNSTGTMETAHVFETIFSPFRILQYQPRSGLMGIQDTYVVSKIGEGHLTFIPRLLDFAVTGSTSKANVAINLRNERNITFLVGAPDLYRTAKACFRLVIPEGRGSVESDIVTIPQKVGWTGLHSAYARVAIAGIPEWTGLARLEVEVEVSESADRARFELHNAAIF
;
A
#
# COMPACT_ATOMS: atom_id res chain seq x y z
N MET A 1 2.84 -35.28 -44.00
CA MET A 1 2.02 -34.09 -43.71
C MET A 1 2.60 -33.48 -42.45
N GLU A 2 3.61 -32.62 -42.60
CA GLU A 2 4.23 -31.92 -41.48
C GLU A 2 3.25 -30.85 -40.99
N ALA A 3 2.88 -30.93 -39.72
CA ALA A 3 2.18 -29.85 -39.05
C ALA A 3 3.19 -28.70 -38.89
N ILE A 4 2.97 -27.62 -39.63
CA ILE A 4 3.68 -26.36 -39.47
C ILE A 4 3.37 -25.85 -38.07
N LEU A 5 4.35 -25.96 -37.17
CA LEU A 5 4.37 -25.22 -35.91
C LEU A 5 4.42 -23.74 -36.28
N LEU A 6 3.30 -23.04 -36.07
CA LEU A 6 3.23 -21.59 -36.07
C LEU A 6 4.14 -21.09 -34.93
N THR A 7 5.38 -20.75 -35.25
CA THR A 7 6.25 -20.05 -34.30
C THR A 7 5.70 -18.64 -34.12
N ASP A 8 5.22 -18.39 -32.91
CA ASP A 8 4.74 -17.13 -32.36
C ASP A 8 5.53 -15.92 -32.90
N HIS A 9 4.82 -14.93 -33.44
CA HIS A 9 5.42 -13.63 -33.72
C HIS A 9 6.04 -13.12 -32.41
N GLN A 10 7.37 -13.12 -32.33
CA GLN A 10 8.07 -12.66 -31.13
C GLN A 10 7.60 -11.24 -30.79
N THR A 11 7.01 -11.09 -29.61
CA THR A 11 6.58 -9.78 -29.10
C THR A 11 7.79 -8.83 -29.13
N PRO A 12 7.70 -7.66 -29.80
CA PRO A 12 8.80 -6.72 -29.90
C PRO A 12 9.44 -6.43 -28.54
N VAL A 13 10.75 -6.19 -28.54
CA VAL A 13 11.47 -5.73 -27.35
C VAL A 13 11.39 -4.19 -27.33
N PRO A 14 11.14 -3.56 -26.18
CA PRO A 14 11.11 -2.10 -26.10
C PRO A 14 12.48 -1.50 -26.43
N PRO A 15 12.54 -0.25 -26.90
CA PRO A 15 13.81 0.44 -27.07
C PRO A 15 14.51 0.63 -25.71
N ASP A 16 15.85 0.73 -25.74
CA ASP A 16 16.72 0.84 -24.58
C ASP A 16 16.27 1.92 -23.57
N GLU A 17 15.81 3.06 -24.07
CA GLU A 17 15.31 4.18 -23.25
C GLU A 17 14.15 3.77 -22.33
N LEU A 18 13.26 2.89 -22.80
CA LEU A 18 12.15 2.36 -22.01
C LEU A 18 12.61 1.21 -21.12
N ILE A 19 13.57 0.39 -21.56
CA ILE A 19 14.14 -0.71 -20.77
C ILE A 19 14.83 -0.17 -19.51
N VAL A 20 15.59 0.92 -19.64
CA VAL A 20 16.28 1.58 -18.52
C VAL A 20 15.30 1.93 -17.39
N THR A 21 14.07 2.33 -17.71
CA THR A 21 13.06 2.66 -16.69
C THR A 21 12.59 1.45 -15.86
N SER A 22 12.80 0.21 -16.36
CA SER A 22 12.36 -1.01 -15.70
C SER A 22 13.48 -1.78 -15.01
N VAL A 23 14.70 -1.78 -15.57
CA VAL A 23 15.84 -2.56 -15.03
C VAL A 23 17.08 -1.70 -14.73
N GLY A 24 16.99 -0.39 -14.88
CA GLY A 24 18.08 0.56 -14.55
C GLY A 24 19.23 0.61 -15.56
N ALA A 25 19.19 -0.20 -16.62
CA ALA A 25 20.23 -0.26 -17.66
C ALA A 25 19.63 -0.65 -19.02
N PRO A 26 20.25 -0.28 -20.15
CA PRO A 26 19.80 -0.67 -21.49
C PRO A 26 20.19 -2.13 -21.79
N ASP A 27 19.57 -3.07 -21.07
CA ASP A 27 19.89 -4.50 -21.14
C ASP A 27 18.64 -5.33 -21.43
N ALA A 28 18.37 -5.51 -22.72
CA ALA A 28 17.26 -6.33 -23.21
C ALA A 28 17.31 -7.79 -22.73
N LYS A 29 18.51 -8.37 -22.55
CA LYS A 29 18.64 -9.76 -22.11
C LYS A 29 18.21 -9.90 -20.67
N THR A 30 18.70 -9.01 -19.80
CA THR A 30 18.29 -8.96 -18.39
C THR A 30 16.82 -8.61 -18.26
N PHE A 31 16.31 -7.68 -19.07
CA PHE A 31 14.89 -7.33 -19.11
C PHE A 31 13.99 -8.56 -19.36
N LEU A 32 14.28 -9.34 -20.41
CA LEU A 32 13.51 -10.53 -20.74
C LEU A 32 13.66 -11.64 -19.68
N ALA A 33 14.90 -11.95 -19.28
CA ALA A 33 15.16 -13.05 -18.35
C ALA A 33 14.56 -12.79 -16.96
N THR A 34 14.68 -11.55 -16.45
CA THR A 34 14.10 -11.19 -15.15
C THR A 34 12.58 -11.06 -15.22
N GLY A 35 12.02 -10.57 -16.33
CA GLY A 35 10.58 -10.51 -16.53
C GLY A 35 9.91 -11.88 -16.49
N GLU A 36 10.52 -12.86 -17.17
CA GLU A 36 10.05 -14.25 -17.15
C GLU A 36 10.19 -14.88 -15.75
N ALA A 37 11.34 -14.69 -15.11
CA ALA A 37 11.60 -15.21 -13.77
C ALA A 37 10.61 -14.63 -12.73
N ASP A 38 10.37 -13.32 -12.76
CA ASP A 38 9.43 -12.65 -11.85
C ASP A 38 7.99 -13.11 -12.12
N LYS A 39 7.58 -13.27 -13.38
CA LYS A 39 6.27 -13.84 -13.71
C LYS A 39 6.11 -15.25 -13.13
N HIS A 40 7.12 -16.11 -13.23
CA HIS A 40 7.09 -17.44 -12.63
C HIS A 40 7.00 -17.39 -11.10
N GLN A 41 7.73 -16.48 -10.45
CA GLN A 41 7.65 -16.29 -9.00
C GLN A 41 6.27 -15.80 -8.56
N ILE A 42 5.65 -14.88 -9.29
CA ILE A 42 4.27 -14.41 -9.03
C ILE A 42 3.29 -15.59 -9.09
N VAL A 43 3.31 -16.38 -10.16
CA VAL A 43 2.44 -17.56 -10.32
C VAL A 43 2.67 -18.56 -9.18
N LYS A 44 3.93 -18.81 -8.83
CA LYS A 44 4.30 -19.72 -7.73
C LYS A 44 3.77 -19.22 -6.39
N ALA A 45 3.93 -17.93 -6.09
CA ALA A 45 3.46 -17.32 -4.85
C ALA A 45 1.93 -17.39 -4.75
N LEU A 46 1.21 -17.06 -5.83
CA LEU A 46 -0.25 -17.16 -5.89
C LEU A 46 -0.76 -18.59 -5.73
N THR A 47 -0.12 -19.56 -6.39
CA THR A 47 -0.45 -20.99 -6.27
C THR A 47 -0.21 -21.48 -4.85
N SER A 48 0.91 -21.08 -4.24
CA SER A 48 1.25 -21.45 -2.86
C SER A 48 0.29 -20.83 -1.84
N ALA A 49 -0.25 -19.66 -2.17
CA ALA A 49 -1.33 -19.00 -1.44
C ALA A 49 -2.73 -19.56 -1.78
N GLY A 50 -2.82 -20.69 -2.47
CA GLY A 50 -4.06 -21.43 -2.73
C GLY A 50 -4.95 -20.87 -3.84
N LEU A 51 -4.40 -20.07 -4.77
CA LEU A 51 -5.11 -19.66 -5.98
C LEU A 51 -4.78 -20.60 -7.14
N ASP A 52 -5.80 -21.16 -7.78
CA ASP A 52 -5.59 -21.94 -9.01
C ASP A 52 -5.31 -21.00 -10.18
N MET A 53 -4.05 -20.94 -10.60
CA MET A 53 -3.60 -20.13 -11.74
C MET A 53 -3.74 -20.87 -13.09
N GLY A 54 -4.19 -22.13 -13.09
CA GLY A 54 -4.37 -22.96 -14.29
C GLY A 54 -5.83 -23.16 -14.71
N GLY A 55 -6.79 -22.75 -13.88
CA GLY A 55 -8.23 -22.90 -14.13
C GLY A 55 -9.00 -21.57 -14.13
N GLY A 56 -10.04 -21.46 -14.97
CA GLY A 56 -11.01 -20.35 -14.97
C GLY A 56 -10.57 -19.07 -15.69
N ASP A 57 -11.52 -18.13 -15.80
CA ASP A 57 -11.33 -16.80 -16.37
C ASP A 57 -10.89 -15.82 -15.28
N LEU A 58 -9.58 -15.66 -15.08
CA LEU A 58 -9.02 -14.77 -14.07
C LEU A 58 -8.77 -13.37 -14.62
N ARG A 59 -9.12 -12.34 -13.85
CA ARG A 59 -8.71 -10.96 -14.10
C ARG A 59 -7.47 -10.60 -13.32
N VAL A 60 -6.41 -10.26 -14.04
CA VAL A 60 -5.09 -9.93 -13.49
C VAL A 60 -4.75 -8.49 -13.80
N LEU A 61 -4.33 -7.71 -12.81
CA LEU A 61 -3.77 -6.37 -12.98
C LEU A 61 -2.29 -6.34 -12.64
N ASP A 62 -1.47 -5.90 -13.60
CA ASP A 62 -0.10 -5.41 -13.41
C ASP A 62 -0.14 -3.93 -13.03
N TRP A 63 -0.08 -3.62 -11.74
CA TRP A 63 -0.01 -2.26 -11.21
C TRP A 63 1.45 -1.79 -11.24
N GLY A 64 1.77 -0.78 -12.05
CA GLY A 64 3.15 -0.38 -12.35
C GLY A 64 3.79 -1.21 -13.47
N CYS A 65 3.05 -1.43 -14.57
CA CYS A 65 3.44 -2.40 -15.61
C CYS A 65 4.70 -2.04 -16.40
N GLY A 66 5.18 -0.79 -16.31
CA GLY A 66 6.30 -0.30 -17.10
C GLY A 66 6.08 -0.53 -18.60
N CYS A 67 7.16 -0.82 -19.33
CA CYS A 67 7.11 -1.20 -20.75
C CYS A 67 6.84 -2.70 -20.94
N GLY A 68 6.13 -3.32 -20.00
CA GLY A 68 5.64 -4.69 -20.10
C GLY A 68 6.73 -5.74 -19.89
N ARG A 69 7.63 -5.50 -18.93
CA ARG A 69 8.71 -6.44 -18.56
C ARG A 69 8.14 -7.79 -18.11
N ILE A 70 7.22 -7.76 -17.14
CA ILE A 70 6.54 -8.95 -16.64
C ILE A 70 5.33 -9.26 -17.52
N ALA A 71 4.51 -8.25 -17.83
CA ALA A 71 3.28 -8.37 -18.61
C ALA A 71 3.44 -9.29 -19.84
N ARG A 72 4.45 -9.07 -20.69
CA ARG A 72 4.66 -9.86 -21.93
C ARG A 72 4.69 -11.38 -21.75
N HIS A 73 5.10 -11.86 -20.59
CA HIS A 73 5.23 -13.30 -20.29
C HIS A 73 3.89 -13.93 -19.85
N TRP A 74 2.83 -13.14 -19.75
CA TRP A 74 1.47 -13.63 -19.52
C TRP A 74 0.76 -14.09 -20.79
N LYS A 75 1.22 -13.65 -21.97
CA LYS A 75 0.64 -14.03 -23.29
C LYS A 75 0.48 -15.55 -23.46
N SER A 76 1.43 -16.32 -22.93
CA SER A 76 1.47 -17.78 -23.05
C SER A 76 0.86 -18.55 -21.86
N HIS A 77 0.41 -17.86 -20.80
CA HIS A 77 0.00 -18.53 -19.56
C HIS A 77 -1.34 -19.25 -19.68
N SER A 78 -2.36 -18.57 -20.21
CA SER A 78 -3.65 -19.18 -20.57
C SER A 78 -4.47 -18.19 -21.41
N PRO A 79 -5.20 -18.62 -22.46
CA PRO A 79 -6.15 -17.77 -23.18
C PRO A 79 -7.31 -17.27 -22.31
N SER A 80 -7.47 -17.79 -21.08
CA SER A 80 -8.52 -17.40 -20.13
C SER A 80 -8.13 -16.25 -19.19
N VAL A 81 -6.90 -15.73 -19.22
CA VAL A 81 -6.52 -14.58 -18.39
C VAL A 81 -6.92 -13.27 -19.08
N ASP A 82 -7.88 -12.57 -18.48
CA ASP A 82 -8.22 -11.19 -18.82
C ASP A 82 -7.17 -10.27 -18.16
N PHE A 83 -6.12 -9.94 -18.93
CA PHE A 83 -4.94 -9.25 -18.44
C PHE A 83 -5.04 -7.74 -18.60
N HIS A 84 -4.76 -7.01 -17.52
CA HIS A 84 -4.73 -5.55 -17.46
C HIS A 84 -3.37 -5.08 -16.97
N GLY A 85 -2.91 -3.93 -17.45
CA GLY A 85 -1.73 -3.25 -16.92
C GLY A 85 -1.96 -1.76 -16.79
N CYS A 86 -1.42 -1.15 -15.74
CA CYS A 86 -1.41 0.30 -15.62
C CYS A 86 -0.07 0.86 -15.15
N ASP A 87 0.26 2.06 -15.60
CA ASP A 87 1.46 2.77 -15.19
C ASP A 87 1.23 4.29 -15.27
N ILE A 88 1.95 5.07 -14.47
CA ILE A 88 1.85 6.54 -14.52
C ILE A 88 2.54 7.11 -15.76
N ASN A 89 3.49 6.37 -16.34
CA ASN A 89 4.25 6.82 -17.49
C ASN A 89 3.51 6.46 -18.79
N ARG A 90 2.96 7.49 -19.45
CA ARG A 90 2.21 7.33 -20.71
C ARG A 90 3.03 6.72 -21.84
N GLN A 91 4.34 6.94 -21.88
CA GLN A 91 5.19 6.42 -22.96
C GLN A 91 5.30 4.90 -22.88
N VAL A 92 5.54 4.34 -21.69
CA VAL A 92 5.65 2.89 -21.52
C VAL A 92 4.31 2.19 -21.71
N VAL A 93 3.20 2.81 -21.28
CA VAL A 93 1.84 2.32 -21.55
C VAL A 93 1.54 2.33 -23.05
N GLY A 94 1.87 3.43 -23.75
CA GLY A 94 1.70 3.51 -25.20
C GLY A 94 2.44 2.39 -25.91
N TRP A 95 3.70 2.15 -25.53
CA TRP A 95 4.49 1.03 -26.06
C TRP A 95 3.79 -0.32 -25.83
N CYS A 96 3.27 -0.58 -24.63
CA CYS A 96 2.55 -1.81 -24.32
C CYS A 96 1.30 -2.01 -25.21
N ARG A 97 0.48 -0.97 -25.37
CA ARG A 97 -0.72 -1.00 -26.22
C ARG A 97 -0.38 -1.34 -27.67
N ASP A 98 0.68 -0.75 -28.20
CA ASP A 98 1.03 -0.86 -29.61
C ASP A 98 1.75 -2.18 -29.95
N ASN A 99 2.42 -2.82 -28.98
CA ASN A 99 3.37 -3.91 -29.26
C ASN A 99 3.06 -5.26 -28.60
N LEU A 100 2.33 -5.30 -27.47
CA LEU A 100 2.12 -6.58 -26.77
C LEU A 100 1.09 -7.47 -27.46
N GLY A 101 0.08 -6.87 -28.12
CA GLY A 101 -0.90 -7.62 -28.92
C GLY A 101 -1.89 -8.46 -28.11
N PHE A 102 -1.92 -8.32 -26.78
CA PHE A 102 -2.91 -8.91 -25.87
C PHE A 102 -3.08 -8.00 -24.65
N GLY A 103 -4.15 -8.20 -23.87
CA GLY A 103 -4.42 -7.45 -22.65
C GLY A 103 -4.83 -5.99 -22.89
N SER A 104 -5.21 -5.31 -21.81
CA SER A 104 -5.60 -3.90 -21.81
C SER A 104 -4.63 -3.08 -20.98
N PHE A 105 -4.04 -2.04 -21.58
CA PHE A 105 -3.07 -1.18 -20.88
C PHE A 105 -3.60 0.24 -20.73
N MET A 106 -3.44 0.83 -19.54
CA MET A 106 -3.93 2.17 -19.25
C MET A 106 -2.95 3.03 -18.46
N ASP A 107 -2.94 4.33 -18.73
CA ASP A 107 -2.21 5.28 -17.90
C ASP A 107 -3.02 5.64 -16.65
N CYS A 108 -2.34 5.80 -15.52
CA CYS A 108 -2.97 6.16 -14.25
C CYS A 108 -2.31 7.39 -13.60
N GLY A 109 -2.93 7.90 -12.53
CA GLY A 109 -2.34 8.94 -11.70
C GLY A 109 -1.36 8.36 -10.68
N VAL A 110 -0.51 9.22 -10.11
CA VAL A 110 0.35 8.88 -8.95
C VAL A 110 -0.48 8.43 -7.75
N LYS A 111 -1.68 9.00 -7.60
CA LYS A 111 -2.65 8.67 -6.56
C LYS A 111 -3.88 8.00 -7.18
N PRO A 112 -4.57 7.11 -6.46
CA PRO A 112 -5.84 6.52 -6.89
C PRO A 112 -6.95 7.59 -7.07
N PRO A 113 -8.09 7.25 -7.70
CA PRO A 113 -8.55 5.91 -8.08
C PRO A 113 -8.12 5.47 -9.48
N LEU A 114 -8.14 4.16 -9.69
CA LEU A 114 -8.16 3.55 -11.01
C LEU A 114 -9.62 3.47 -11.52
N PRO A 115 -9.85 3.54 -12.84
CA PRO A 115 -11.17 3.52 -13.46
C PRO A 115 -11.77 2.10 -13.55
N PHE A 116 -11.59 1.29 -12.51
CA PHE A 116 -12.18 -0.04 -12.39
C PHE A 116 -13.31 -0.03 -11.37
N PRO A 117 -14.38 -0.82 -11.56
CA PRO A 117 -15.42 -0.96 -10.55
C PRO A 117 -14.88 -1.68 -9.31
N ASP A 118 -15.65 -1.65 -8.22
CA ASP A 118 -15.35 -2.41 -7.02
C ASP A 118 -15.33 -3.92 -7.34
N SER A 119 -14.47 -4.68 -6.66
CA SER A 119 -14.39 -6.14 -6.80
C SER A 119 -14.22 -6.62 -8.26
N HIS A 120 -13.32 -5.96 -9.00
CA HIS A 120 -13.09 -6.25 -10.40
C HIS A 120 -12.05 -7.35 -10.65
N PHE A 121 -10.94 -7.35 -9.91
CA PHE A 121 -9.78 -8.22 -10.14
C PHE A 121 -9.73 -9.41 -9.19
N ASP A 122 -9.28 -10.55 -9.70
CA ASP A 122 -8.93 -11.73 -8.91
C ASP A 122 -7.51 -11.61 -8.36
N VAL A 123 -6.62 -11.02 -9.17
CA VAL A 123 -5.21 -10.81 -8.85
C VAL A 123 -4.81 -9.39 -9.19
N VAL A 124 -4.10 -8.75 -8.27
CA VAL A 124 -3.29 -7.56 -8.56
C VAL A 124 -1.85 -7.89 -8.21
N TYR A 125 -0.87 -7.43 -8.97
CA TYR A 125 0.51 -7.43 -8.51
C TYR A 125 1.14 -6.06 -8.76
N GLY A 126 1.98 -5.64 -7.81
CA GLY A 126 2.71 -4.38 -7.87
C GLY A 126 4.14 -4.60 -7.45
N ILE A 127 5.01 -4.86 -8.44
CA ILE A 127 6.41 -5.20 -8.19
C ILE A 127 7.25 -3.94 -8.27
N SER A 128 7.88 -3.60 -7.15
CA SER A 128 8.67 -2.38 -6.96
C SER A 128 7.85 -1.11 -7.19
N VAL A 129 6.58 -1.09 -6.76
CA VAL A 129 5.73 0.11 -6.81
C VAL A 129 5.70 0.84 -5.47
N LEU A 130 5.36 0.13 -4.39
CA LEU A 130 5.31 0.70 -3.03
C LEU A 130 6.63 1.34 -2.61
N THR A 131 7.74 0.83 -3.14
CA THR A 131 9.11 1.33 -2.95
C THR A 131 9.33 2.76 -3.44
N HIS A 132 8.37 3.34 -4.17
CA HIS A 132 8.43 4.70 -4.73
C HIS A 132 7.31 5.62 -4.22
N LEU A 133 6.54 5.19 -3.23
CA LEU A 133 5.37 5.90 -2.72
C LEU A 133 5.57 6.33 -1.27
N THR A 134 5.22 7.57 -0.94
CA THR A 134 5.20 8.03 0.45
C THR A 134 4.24 7.20 1.29
N PHE A 135 4.38 7.30 2.60
CA PHE A 135 3.50 6.63 3.55
C PHE A 135 2.02 6.91 3.28
N GLU A 136 1.66 8.18 3.10
CA GLU A 136 0.27 8.60 2.84
C GLU A 136 -0.23 8.01 1.51
N THR A 137 0.60 8.01 0.48
CA THR A 137 0.23 7.50 -0.84
C THR A 137 0.13 5.97 -0.85
N GLN A 138 1.01 5.25 -0.14
CA GLN A 138 0.87 3.80 0.05
C GLN A 138 -0.47 3.44 0.68
N TYR A 139 -0.91 4.20 1.69
CA TYR A 139 -2.21 3.94 2.32
C TYR A 139 -3.39 4.19 1.36
N LEU A 140 -3.36 5.28 0.58
CA LEU A 140 -4.38 5.54 -0.44
C LEU A 140 -4.45 4.39 -1.45
N TRP A 141 -3.30 3.88 -1.88
CA TRP A 141 -3.23 2.73 -2.77
C TRP A 141 -3.69 1.43 -2.11
N MET A 142 -3.39 1.19 -0.83
CA MET A 142 -3.95 0.07 -0.10
C MET A 142 -5.49 0.10 -0.17
N CYS A 143 -6.12 1.26 0.02
CA CYS A 143 -7.57 1.39 -0.11
C CYS A 143 -8.07 1.06 -1.51
N GLU A 144 -7.37 1.54 -2.54
CA GLU A 144 -7.74 1.28 -3.93
C GLU A 144 -7.56 -0.19 -4.32
N LEU A 145 -6.43 -0.80 -3.95
CA LEU A 145 -6.16 -2.22 -4.16
C LEU A 145 -7.23 -3.08 -3.49
N TRP A 146 -7.64 -2.71 -2.28
CA TRP A 146 -8.72 -3.39 -1.57
C TRP A 146 -10.07 -3.22 -2.27
N ARG A 147 -10.35 -2.01 -2.77
CA ARG A 147 -11.59 -1.70 -3.49
C ARG A 147 -11.72 -2.52 -4.77
N ILE A 148 -10.67 -2.56 -5.59
CA ILE A 148 -10.69 -3.22 -6.89
C ILE A 148 -10.51 -4.74 -6.82
N LEU A 149 -9.97 -5.29 -5.72
CA LEU A 149 -9.89 -6.73 -5.52
C LEU A 149 -11.26 -7.32 -5.13
N LYS A 150 -11.60 -8.46 -5.73
CA LYS A 150 -12.72 -9.29 -5.29
C LYS A 150 -12.48 -9.80 -3.86
N PRO A 151 -13.53 -10.09 -3.08
CA PRO A 151 -13.38 -10.88 -1.85
C PRO A 151 -12.63 -12.20 -2.15
N GLY A 152 -11.59 -12.50 -1.37
CA GLY A 152 -10.69 -13.64 -1.64
C GLY A 152 -9.67 -13.43 -2.78
N GLY A 153 -9.75 -12.30 -3.49
CA GLY A 153 -8.74 -11.86 -4.43
C GLY A 153 -7.42 -11.55 -3.74
N ARG A 154 -6.31 -11.69 -4.47
CA ARG A 154 -4.95 -11.64 -3.92
C ARG A 154 -4.12 -10.52 -4.53
N ALA A 155 -3.33 -9.84 -3.71
CA ALA A 155 -2.30 -8.92 -4.16
C ALA A 155 -0.90 -9.51 -3.94
N VAL A 156 -0.02 -9.42 -4.93
CA VAL A 156 1.43 -9.69 -4.78
C VAL A 156 2.18 -8.37 -4.78
N LEU A 157 2.75 -8.00 -3.66
CA LEU A 157 3.36 -6.69 -3.45
C LEU A 157 4.79 -6.84 -2.96
N THR A 158 5.65 -5.88 -3.31
CA THR A 158 7.01 -5.84 -2.79
C THR A 158 7.33 -4.53 -2.09
N ILE A 159 8.20 -4.62 -1.09
CA ILE A 159 8.71 -3.50 -0.32
C ILE A 159 10.23 -3.60 -0.18
N CYS A 160 10.88 -2.49 0.17
CA CYS A 160 12.26 -2.48 0.60
C CYS A 160 12.31 -2.64 2.12
N GLY A 161 12.67 -3.83 2.59
CA GLY A 161 12.85 -4.09 4.01
C GLY A 161 14.11 -3.46 4.61
N PRO A 162 14.29 -3.50 5.95
CA PRO A 162 15.42 -2.90 6.65
C PRO A 162 16.80 -3.42 6.22
N SER A 163 16.85 -4.60 5.59
CA SER A 163 18.10 -5.16 5.07
C SER A 163 18.72 -4.36 3.93
N LEU A 164 17.96 -3.49 3.27
CA LEU A 164 18.49 -2.61 2.22
C LEU A 164 19.08 -1.31 2.78
N LEU A 165 18.94 -1.05 4.08
CA LEU A 165 19.49 0.14 4.72
C LEU A 165 20.99 0.36 4.44
N PRO A 166 21.88 -0.65 4.49
CA PRO A 166 23.31 -0.44 4.18
C PRO A 166 23.57 0.09 2.77
N MET A 167 22.75 -0.31 1.79
CA MET A 167 22.83 0.19 0.42
C MET A 167 22.38 1.65 0.32
N TRP A 168 21.51 2.09 1.23
CA TRP A 168 20.87 3.41 1.20
C TRP A 168 21.57 4.45 2.08
N LEU A 169 22.26 4.02 3.14
CA LEU A 169 22.99 4.90 4.05
C LEU A 169 23.88 5.95 3.35
N PRO A 170 24.63 5.64 2.26
CA PRO A 170 25.42 6.65 1.56
C PRO A 170 24.60 7.81 0.96
N ASN A 171 23.31 7.59 0.70
CA ASN A 171 22.39 8.56 0.10
C ASN A 171 21.60 9.35 1.16
N ILE A 172 21.76 9.03 2.44
CA ILE A 172 21.05 9.65 3.56
C ILE A 172 22.02 10.58 4.31
N GLY A 173 21.83 11.91 4.20
CA GLY A 173 22.49 12.90 5.06
C GLY A 173 23.73 13.65 4.53
N GLY A 174 24.11 13.52 3.24
CA GLY A 174 25.14 14.36 2.59
C GLY A 174 24.63 15.71 2.05
N GLU A 175 25.53 16.58 1.55
CA GLU A 175 25.18 17.89 0.94
C GLU A 175 24.24 17.76 -0.28
N ASN A 176 24.24 16.60 -0.94
CA ASN A 176 23.34 16.23 -2.03
C ASN A 176 22.18 15.32 -1.58
N ALA A 177 22.01 15.07 -0.28
CA ALA A 177 20.95 14.20 0.20
C ALA A 177 19.59 14.82 -0.13
N LYS A 178 18.78 14.05 -0.86
CA LYS A 178 17.37 14.35 -0.99
C LYS A 178 16.76 14.43 0.41
N ARG A 179 15.79 15.34 0.59
CA ARG A 179 15.13 15.62 1.87
C ARG A 179 14.46 14.34 2.37
N THR A 180 15.17 13.59 3.21
CA THR A 180 14.71 12.30 3.72
C THR A 180 13.62 12.56 4.76
N GLN A 181 12.49 11.86 4.64
CA GLN A 181 11.42 11.86 5.62
C GLN A 181 11.49 10.57 6.42
N THR A 182 11.50 10.70 7.74
CA THR A 182 11.41 9.57 8.66
C THR A 182 10.06 9.65 9.37
N VAL A 183 9.26 8.62 9.22
CA VAL A 183 7.94 8.45 9.84
C VAL A 183 8.02 7.28 10.81
N LEU A 184 7.47 7.44 12.02
CA LEU A 184 7.27 6.33 12.95
C LEU A 184 5.82 5.88 12.96
N ILE A 185 5.59 4.57 12.96
CA ILE A 185 4.28 3.96 13.15
C ILE A 185 4.45 2.88 14.21
N ASP A 186 3.84 3.06 15.39
CA ASP A 186 4.05 2.19 16.56
C ASP A 186 5.55 1.96 16.87
N GLU A 187 6.35 3.04 16.86
CA GLU A 187 7.82 3.01 17.04
C GLU A 187 8.60 2.27 15.94
N GLN A 188 7.97 1.92 14.82
CA GLN A 188 8.61 1.28 13.68
C GLN A 188 8.85 2.27 12.55
N ILE A 189 10.01 2.14 11.88
CA ILE A 189 10.50 3.12 10.92
C ILE A 189 9.90 2.89 9.53
N PHE A 190 9.35 3.96 8.97
CA PHE A 190 9.17 4.16 7.54
C PHE A 190 10.08 5.31 7.11
N LEU A 191 11.00 5.02 6.19
CA LEU A 191 11.95 6.00 5.65
C LEU A 191 11.63 6.25 4.19
N CYS A 192 11.56 7.52 3.81
CA CYS A 192 11.39 7.96 2.43
C CYS A 192 12.54 8.89 2.06
N THR A 193 13.21 8.65 0.95
CA THR A 193 14.33 9.47 0.49
C THR A 193 13.87 10.77 -0.19
N SER A 194 12.57 11.01 -0.34
CA SER A 194 11.98 12.21 -0.96
C SER A 194 10.71 12.63 -0.23
N SER A 195 10.25 13.87 -0.44
CA SER A 195 8.93 14.34 0.00
C SER A 195 7.84 14.20 -1.08
N GLU A 196 8.21 13.73 -2.27
CA GLU A 196 7.31 13.56 -3.41
C GLU A 196 7.27 12.10 -3.84
N ASP A 197 6.14 11.63 -4.35
CA ASP A 197 5.99 10.31 -4.96
C ASP A 197 6.62 10.29 -6.37
N GLY A 198 7.17 9.15 -6.80
CA GLY A 198 7.54 8.99 -8.21
C GLY A 198 8.67 8.00 -8.50
N PRO A 199 8.73 7.49 -9.74
CA PRO A 199 9.73 6.53 -10.17
C PRO A 199 11.10 7.18 -10.19
N ASN A 200 12.10 6.50 -9.61
CA ASN A 200 13.52 6.90 -9.58
C ASN A 200 13.84 8.26 -8.89
N SER A 201 12.83 9.05 -8.52
CA SER A 201 12.95 10.23 -7.66
C SER A 201 12.86 9.86 -6.18
N THR A 202 12.19 8.75 -5.88
CA THR A 202 11.80 8.39 -4.52
C THR A 202 12.15 6.95 -4.24
N GLY A 203 12.59 6.69 -3.03
CA GLY A 203 12.83 5.36 -2.51
C GLY A 203 12.27 5.31 -1.11
N THR A 204 11.52 4.27 -0.77
CA THR A 204 11.10 3.97 0.60
C THR A 204 11.76 2.74 1.16
N MET A 205 11.86 2.69 2.49
CA MET A 205 12.23 1.52 3.27
C MET A 205 11.30 1.44 4.47
N GLU A 206 10.73 0.28 4.72
CA GLU A 206 9.77 0.09 5.80
C GLU A 206 9.94 -1.28 6.46
N THR A 207 9.59 -1.37 7.75
CA THR A 207 9.61 -2.66 8.46
C THR A 207 8.37 -3.49 8.12
N ALA A 208 8.44 -4.80 8.40
CA ALA A 208 7.28 -5.68 8.25
C ALA A 208 6.06 -5.21 9.07
N HIS A 209 6.29 -4.66 10.27
CA HIS A 209 5.23 -4.12 11.12
C HIS A 209 4.55 -2.89 10.50
N VAL A 210 5.32 -2.03 9.83
CA VAL A 210 4.75 -0.88 9.11
C VAL A 210 3.86 -1.37 7.97
N PHE A 211 4.33 -2.32 7.17
CA PHE A 211 3.53 -2.91 6.10
C PHE A 211 2.25 -3.56 6.65
N GLU A 212 2.37 -4.37 7.70
CA GLU A 212 1.23 -5.01 8.39
C GLU A 212 0.22 -3.99 8.91
N THR A 213 0.69 -2.82 9.36
CA THR A 213 -0.16 -1.73 9.82
C THR A 213 -0.93 -1.09 8.67
N ILE A 214 -0.23 -0.71 7.59
CA ILE A 214 -0.83 -0.10 6.39
C ILE A 214 -1.82 -1.07 5.74
N PHE A 215 -1.41 -2.32 5.55
CA PHE A 215 -2.17 -3.37 4.87
C PHE A 215 -3.02 -4.23 5.82
N SER A 216 -3.28 -3.75 7.04
CA SER A 216 -4.13 -4.44 8.03
C SER A 216 -5.54 -4.84 7.54
N PRO A 217 -6.16 -4.21 6.53
CA PRO A 217 -7.44 -4.69 5.96
C PRO A 217 -7.32 -5.99 5.14
N PHE A 218 -6.10 -6.42 4.85
CA PHE A 218 -5.81 -7.67 4.17
C PHE A 218 -5.30 -8.74 5.13
N ARG A 219 -5.54 -10.01 4.78
CA ARG A 219 -4.86 -11.14 5.43
C ARG A 219 -3.57 -11.40 4.69
N ILE A 220 -2.45 -11.39 5.40
CA ILE A 220 -1.18 -11.86 4.86
C ILE A 220 -1.25 -13.38 4.73
N LEU A 221 -1.13 -13.88 3.50
CA LEU A 221 -1.08 -15.31 3.19
C LEU A 221 0.37 -15.81 3.13
N GLN A 222 1.28 -14.96 2.67
CA GLN A 222 2.70 -15.27 2.56
C GLN A 222 3.53 -14.00 2.76
N TYR A 223 4.67 -14.16 3.42
CA TYR A 223 5.73 -13.16 3.51
C TYR A 223 7.08 -13.84 3.24
N GLN A 224 7.87 -13.25 2.35
CA GLN A 224 9.20 -13.72 2.01
C GLN A 224 10.19 -12.54 2.14
N PRO A 225 10.99 -12.48 3.23
CA PRO A 225 11.99 -11.45 3.41
C PRO A 225 13.23 -11.76 2.58
N ARG A 226 13.73 -10.79 1.81
CA ARG A 226 14.91 -10.89 0.93
C ARG A 226 14.85 -12.05 -0.07
N SER A 227 15.47 -11.91 -1.23
CA SER A 227 15.43 -12.97 -2.26
C SER A 227 14.02 -13.30 -2.76
N GLY A 228 13.07 -12.37 -2.59
CA GLY A 228 11.77 -12.41 -3.24
C GLY A 228 11.86 -11.92 -4.69
N LEU A 229 10.77 -11.34 -5.19
CA LEU A 229 10.74 -10.68 -6.49
C LEU A 229 11.78 -9.56 -6.54
N MET A 230 12.40 -9.33 -7.71
CA MET A 230 13.57 -8.45 -7.88
C MET A 230 14.84 -8.90 -7.11
N GLY A 231 14.84 -10.07 -6.47
CA GLY A 231 16.00 -10.68 -5.80
C GLY A 231 16.45 -10.04 -4.49
N ILE A 232 16.03 -8.80 -4.20
CA ILE A 232 16.47 -8.06 -3.01
C ILE A 232 15.33 -7.50 -2.16
N GLN A 233 14.12 -7.41 -2.72
CA GLN A 233 12.95 -6.87 -2.03
C GLN A 233 12.22 -7.96 -1.25
N ASP A 234 11.49 -7.54 -0.23
CA ASP A 234 10.59 -8.41 0.50
C ASP A 234 9.30 -8.56 -0.32
N THR A 235 8.71 -9.76 -0.32
CA THR A 235 7.49 -10.06 -1.08
C THR A 235 6.37 -10.48 -0.15
N TYR A 236 5.20 -9.88 -0.34
CA TYR A 236 3.97 -10.22 0.35
C TYR A 236 2.94 -10.74 -0.63
N VAL A 237 2.23 -11.81 -0.22
CA VAL A 237 0.95 -12.17 -0.81
C VAL A 237 -0.12 -11.89 0.22
N VAL A 238 -1.04 -11.00 -0.12
CA VAL A 238 -2.13 -10.58 0.75
C VAL A 238 -3.48 -10.89 0.11
N SER A 239 -4.50 -11.17 0.91
CA SER A 239 -5.85 -11.49 0.43
C SER A 239 -6.88 -10.60 1.06
N LYS A 240 -7.85 -10.14 0.26
CA LYS A 240 -9.02 -9.43 0.78
C LYS A 240 -9.87 -10.41 1.60
N ILE A 241 -10.12 -10.08 2.87
CA ILE A 241 -10.73 -11.01 3.86
C ILE A 241 -12.26 -11.09 3.74
N GLY A 242 -12.93 -10.08 3.18
CA GLY A 242 -14.39 -10.06 3.10
C GLY A 242 -14.96 -8.97 2.21
N GLU A 243 -16.29 -8.87 2.24
CA GLU A 243 -17.07 -7.76 1.68
C GLU A 243 -17.16 -6.63 2.72
N GLY A 244 -17.11 -5.38 2.30
CA GLY A 244 -17.09 -4.22 3.19
C GLY A 244 -16.85 -2.90 2.46
N HIS A 245 -16.64 -1.82 3.21
CA HIS A 245 -16.31 -0.50 2.65
C HIS A 245 -15.15 0.12 3.43
N LEU A 246 -14.01 0.32 2.76
CA LEU A 246 -12.97 1.20 3.32
C LEU A 246 -13.45 2.65 3.26
N THR A 247 -13.85 3.19 4.40
CA THR A 247 -14.20 4.62 4.52
C THR A 247 -13.03 5.37 5.12
N PHE A 248 -12.41 6.22 4.30
CA PHE A 248 -11.36 7.12 4.77
C PHE A 248 -11.93 8.16 5.73
N ILE A 249 -11.30 8.31 6.88
CA ILE A 249 -11.59 9.38 7.85
C ILE A 249 -10.41 10.37 7.84
N PRO A 250 -10.35 11.32 6.89
CA PRO A 250 -9.46 12.47 7.04
C PRO A 250 -10.13 13.44 8.00
N ARG A 251 -9.79 13.35 9.28
CA ARG A 251 -10.33 14.28 10.27
C ARG A 251 -9.19 14.88 11.09
N LEU A 252 -9.04 16.19 10.92
CA LEU A 252 -8.25 17.01 11.80
C LEU A 252 -9.06 17.28 13.06
N LEU A 253 -8.52 16.86 14.20
CA LEU A 253 -9.02 17.17 15.52
C LEU A 253 -8.12 18.24 16.13
N ASP A 254 -8.60 19.49 16.16
CA ASP A 254 -7.89 20.59 16.83
C ASP A 254 -8.59 20.90 18.14
N PHE A 255 -7.95 20.61 19.27
CA PHE A 255 -8.49 20.91 20.60
C PHE A 255 -7.41 21.36 21.58
N ALA A 256 -7.80 22.22 22.52
CA ALA A 256 -6.92 22.62 23.61
C ALA A 256 -6.77 21.47 24.61
N VAL A 257 -5.55 21.16 25.02
CA VAL A 257 -5.32 20.15 26.06
C VAL A 257 -5.22 20.82 27.41
N THR A 258 -6.36 21.11 28.03
CA THR A 258 -6.42 21.85 29.29
C THR A 258 -6.23 20.89 30.47
N GLY A 259 -5.12 21.03 31.22
CA GLY A 259 -4.82 20.15 32.35
C GLY A 259 -4.24 18.81 31.91
N SER A 260 -4.52 17.73 32.65
CA SER A 260 -4.02 16.37 32.35
C SER A 260 -4.84 15.62 31.31
N THR A 261 -6.09 16.02 31.05
CA THR A 261 -7.02 15.24 30.23
C THR A 261 -7.89 16.15 29.37
N SER A 262 -8.14 15.79 28.11
CA SER A 262 -9.03 16.55 27.21
C SER A 262 -9.84 15.65 26.30
N LYS A 263 -10.99 16.17 25.84
CA LYS A 263 -11.98 15.40 25.08
C LYS A 263 -12.36 16.09 23.77
N ALA A 264 -12.46 15.30 22.70
CA ALA A 264 -12.95 15.73 21.40
C ALA A 264 -13.83 14.65 20.78
N ASN A 265 -14.69 15.01 19.82
CA ASN A 265 -15.60 14.07 19.17
C ASN A 265 -15.54 14.20 17.64
N VAL A 266 -15.62 13.06 16.95
CA VAL A 266 -15.73 12.98 15.48
C VAL A 266 -16.97 12.17 15.12
N ALA A 267 -17.75 12.66 14.16
CA ALA A 267 -18.83 11.86 13.57
C ALA A 267 -18.26 10.92 12.50
N ILE A 268 -18.55 9.63 12.63
CA ILE A 268 -18.16 8.58 11.68
C ILE A 268 -19.43 7.91 11.17
N ASN A 269 -19.56 7.74 9.86
CA ASN A 269 -20.69 7.02 9.30
C ASN A 269 -20.36 5.54 9.15
N LEU A 270 -21.10 4.67 9.83
CA LEU A 270 -20.98 3.22 9.73
C LEU A 270 -22.03 2.66 8.77
N ARG A 271 -21.72 1.51 8.18
CA ARG A 271 -22.53 0.65 7.31
C ARG A 271 -22.41 -0.81 7.76
N ASN A 272 -22.67 -1.05 9.04
CA ASN A 272 -22.61 -2.35 9.74
C ASN A 272 -21.22 -2.94 9.93
N GLU A 273 -20.17 -2.14 9.81
CA GLU A 273 -18.82 -2.61 10.08
C GLU A 273 -18.67 -3.01 11.56
N ARG A 274 -17.92 -4.07 11.77
CA ARG A 274 -17.74 -4.69 13.09
C ARG A 274 -16.45 -4.22 13.76
N ASN A 275 -15.56 -3.62 12.99
CA ASN A 275 -14.26 -3.17 13.43
C ASN A 275 -13.84 -1.89 12.69
N ILE A 276 -13.05 -1.08 13.36
CA ILE A 276 -12.44 0.13 12.80
C ILE A 276 -10.98 0.13 13.22
N THR A 277 -10.08 0.35 12.26
CA THR A 277 -8.67 0.63 12.52
C THR A 277 -8.31 1.96 11.90
N PHE A 278 -7.61 2.84 12.60
CA PHE A 278 -7.10 4.10 12.07
C PHE A 278 -5.76 4.46 12.70
N LEU A 279 -5.10 5.48 12.16
CA LEU A 279 -3.86 6.01 12.70
C LEU A 279 -4.11 7.36 13.33
N VAL A 280 -3.53 7.58 14.52
CA VAL A 280 -3.55 8.87 15.19
C VAL A 280 -2.13 9.44 15.24
N GLY A 281 -1.98 10.67 14.77
CA GLY A 281 -0.76 11.46 14.92
C GLY A 281 -1.03 12.74 15.71
N ALA A 282 0.02 13.32 16.28
CA ALA A 282 -0.04 14.62 16.95
C ALA A 282 1.14 15.49 16.48
N PRO A 283 1.05 16.12 15.28
CA PRO A 283 2.21 16.78 14.66
C PRO A 283 2.78 17.93 15.48
N ASP A 284 1.94 18.62 16.24
CA ASP A 284 2.30 19.79 17.05
C ASP A 284 2.67 19.41 18.51
N LEU A 285 2.65 18.11 18.85
CA LEU A 285 2.89 17.64 20.20
C LEU A 285 4.35 17.17 20.38
N TYR A 286 5.10 17.97 21.15
CA TYR A 286 6.51 17.71 21.49
C TYR A 286 6.69 16.80 22.72
N ARG A 287 5.63 16.08 23.12
CA ARG A 287 5.59 15.19 24.30
C ARG A 287 4.76 13.96 23.99
N THR A 288 4.97 12.90 24.77
CA THR A 288 4.18 11.67 24.62
C THR A 288 2.75 11.92 25.09
N ALA A 289 1.77 11.50 24.29
CA ALA A 289 0.36 11.45 24.69
C ALA A 289 -0.10 10.01 24.82
N LYS A 290 -1.04 9.77 25.73
CA LYS A 290 -1.83 8.55 25.77
C LYS A 290 -3.24 8.88 25.32
N ALA A 291 -3.80 8.09 24.42
CA ALA A 291 -5.14 8.31 23.91
C ALA A 291 -5.99 7.05 24.05
N CYS A 292 -7.24 7.21 24.46
CA CYS A 292 -8.28 6.20 24.40
C CYS A 292 -9.41 6.71 23.50
N PHE A 293 -9.93 5.82 22.65
CA PHE A 293 -10.99 6.14 21.72
C PHE A 293 -12.24 5.35 22.06
N ARG A 294 -13.36 6.03 22.26
CA ARG A 294 -14.66 5.42 22.54
C ARG A 294 -15.60 5.69 21.38
N LEU A 295 -16.01 4.64 20.68
CA LEU A 295 -17.07 4.72 19.69
C LEU A 295 -18.43 4.56 20.38
N VAL A 296 -19.21 5.65 20.42
CA VAL A 296 -20.57 5.68 20.97
C VAL A 296 -21.57 5.48 19.84
N ILE A 297 -22.39 4.44 19.97
CA ILE A 297 -23.42 4.09 19.00
C ILE A 297 -24.77 4.68 19.46
N PRO A 298 -25.53 5.34 18.57
CA PRO A 298 -26.84 5.90 18.91
C PRO A 298 -27.87 4.86 19.40
N GLU A 299 -29.03 5.37 19.81
CA GLU A 299 -30.21 4.55 20.15
C GLU A 299 -29.99 3.57 21.32
N GLY A 300 -29.10 3.91 22.26
CA GLY A 300 -28.85 3.09 23.45
C GLY A 300 -28.09 1.79 23.18
N ARG A 301 -27.47 1.64 22.00
CA ARG A 301 -26.67 0.46 21.62
C ARG A 301 -25.31 0.35 22.32
N GLY A 302 -25.01 1.29 23.22
CA GLY A 302 -23.80 1.28 24.04
C GLY A 302 -22.59 1.92 23.36
N SER A 303 -21.40 1.56 23.84
CA SER A 303 -20.13 2.06 23.33
C SER A 303 -19.06 0.98 23.35
N VAL A 304 -18.08 1.11 22.45
CA VAL A 304 -16.91 0.24 22.37
C VAL A 304 -15.65 1.10 22.48
N GLU A 305 -14.66 0.65 23.23
CA GLU A 305 -13.42 1.37 23.47
C GLU A 305 -12.24 0.69 22.77
N SER A 306 -11.25 1.49 22.38
CA SER A 306 -9.92 1.01 22.00
C SER A 306 -9.08 0.70 23.23
N ASP A 307 -7.97 -0.02 23.03
CA ASP A 307 -6.86 0.02 23.98
C ASP A 307 -6.30 1.44 24.10
N ILE A 308 -5.62 1.72 25.22
CA ILE A 308 -4.86 2.97 25.37
C ILE A 308 -3.64 2.90 24.46
N VAL A 309 -3.56 3.83 23.51
CA VAL A 309 -2.42 3.96 22.59
C VAL A 309 -1.46 5.04 23.06
N THR A 310 -0.17 4.83 22.82
CA THR A 310 0.87 5.83 23.09
C THR A 310 1.23 6.54 21.79
N ILE A 311 0.95 7.84 21.71
CA ILE A 311 1.30 8.69 20.58
C ILE A 311 2.72 9.21 20.82
N PRO A 312 3.70 8.89 19.95
CA PRO A 312 5.08 9.25 20.18
C PRO A 312 5.29 10.77 20.11
N GLN A 313 6.21 11.27 20.93
CA GLN A 313 6.64 12.66 20.83
C GLN A 313 7.50 12.91 19.59
N LYS A 314 7.33 14.06 18.94
CA LYS A 314 8.37 14.60 18.06
C LYS A 314 9.33 15.43 18.90
N VAL A 315 10.41 14.84 19.40
CA VAL A 315 11.49 15.64 19.99
C VAL A 315 12.23 16.38 18.87
N GLY A 316 12.39 17.70 18.98
CA GLY A 316 12.90 18.54 17.88
C GLY A 316 14.29 18.14 17.35
N TRP A 317 15.09 17.42 18.14
CA TRP A 317 16.40 16.89 17.73
C TRP A 317 16.36 15.52 17.05
N THR A 318 15.23 14.79 17.02
CA THR A 318 15.17 13.47 16.37
C THR A 318 15.06 13.52 14.85
N GLY A 319 14.75 14.68 14.28
CA GLY A 319 14.57 14.82 12.83
C GLY A 319 13.38 14.03 12.26
N LEU A 320 12.44 13.58 13.12
CA LEU A 320 11.24 12.88 12.69
C LEU A 320 10.29 13.81 11.94
N HIS A 321 9.79 13.36 10.79
CA HIS A 321 8.78 14.06 10.02
C HIS A 321 7.39 13.90 10.65
N SER A 322 6.99 12.66 10.93
CA SER A 322 5.71 12.31 11.53
C SER A 322 5.83 11.08 12.43
N ALA A 323 4.90 10.93 13.36
CA ALA A 323 4.80 9.78 14.24
C ALA A 323 3.32 9.47 14.47
N TYR A 324 2.97 8.20 14.32
CA TYR A 324 1.61 7.71 14.36
C TYR A 324 1.52 6.50 15.30
N ALA A 325 0.37 6.38 15.96
CA ALA A 325 -0.04 5.18 16.69
C ALA A 325 -1.25 4.55 16.00
N ARG A 326 -1.26 3.23 15.90
CA ARG A 326 -2.42 2.48 15.39
C ARG A 326 -3.46 2.32 16.48
N VAL A 327 -4.70 2.67 16.15
CA VAL A 327 -5.88 2.48 16.99
C VAL A 327 -6.77 1.43 16.36
N ALA A 328 -7.22 0.46 17.14
CA ALA A 328 -8.21 -0.53 16.73
C ALA A 328 -9.39 -0.54 17.71
N ILE A 329 -10.61 -0.55 17.16
CA ILE A 329 -11.87 -0.72 17.88
C ILE A 329 -12.56 -1.92 17.24
N ALA A 330 -12.81 -2.97 18.01
CA ALA A 330 -13.38 -4.23 17.51
C ALA A 330 -14.64 -4.61 18.28
N GLY A 331 -15.52 -5.41 17.68
CA GLY A 331 -16.75 -5.86 18.33
C GLY A 331 -17.86 -4.82 18.33
N ILE A 332 -17.86 -3.91 17.35
CA ILE A 332 -18.86 -2.86 17.16
C ILE A 332 -20.22 -3.51 16.88
N PRO A 333 -21.28 -3.23 17.68
CA PRO A 333 -22.64 -3.66 17.38
C PRO A 333 -23.09 -3.25 15.97
N GLU A 334 -23.96 -4.07 15.34
CA GLU A 334 -24.49 -3.74 14.01
C GLU A 334 -25.21 -2.38 14.04
N TRP A 335 -24.75 -1.48 13.17
CA TRP A 335 -25.27 -0.13 13.03
C TRP A 335 -24.98 0.43 11.64
N THR A 336 -26.00 1.03 11.03
CA THR A 336 -25.86 1.82 9.81
C THR A 336 -26.30 3.25 10.09
N GLY A 337 -25.38 4.20 9.93
CA GLY A 337 -25.62 5.62 10.19
C GLY A 337 -24.47 6.28 10.95
N LEU A 338 -24.69 7.53 11.37
CA LEU A 338 -23.71 8.29 12.12
C LEU A 338 -23.50 7.71 13.53
N ALA A 339 -22.26 7.43 13.89
CA ALA A 339 -21.77 7.14 15.23
C ALA A 339 -20.81 8.26 15.67
N ARG A 340 -20.56 8.36 16.97
CA ARG A 340 -19.69 9.39 17.55
C ARG A 340 -18.44 8.74 18.14
N LEU A 341 -17.29 9.02 17.55
CA LEU A 341 -16.00 8.67 18.11
C LEU A 341 -15.57 9.76 19.09
N GLU A 342 -15.67 9.46 20.37
CA GLU A 342 -15.09 10.27 21.44
C GLU A 342 -13.61 9.93 21.58
N VAL A 343 -12.79 10.93 21.78
CA VAL A 343 -11.35 10.80 22.03
C VAL A 343 -11.07 11.38 23.40
N GLU A 344 -10.41 10.62 24.26
CA GLU A 344 -9.88 11.08 25.54
C GLU A 344 -8.36 10.99 25.49
N VAL A 345 -7.70 12.14 25.63
CA VAL A 345 -6.23 12.22 25.59
C VAL A 345 -5.69 12.69 26.92
N GLU A 346 -4.69 11.95 27.41
CA GLU A 346 -3.86 12.29 28.55
C GLU A 346 -2.46 12.69 28.07
N VAL A 347 -1.95 13.83 28.56
CA VAL A 347 -0.57 14.30 28.32
C VAL A 347 0.14 14.49 29.64
N SER A 348 1.44 14.24 29.65
CA SER A 348 2.25 14.26 30.88
C SER A 348 2.32 15.62 31.58
N GLU A 349 2.15 16.73 30.85
CA GLU A 349 2.11 18.11 31.36
C GLU A 349 1.17 18.97 30.50
N SER A 350 0.60 20.05 31.08
CA SER A 350 -0.34 20.93 30.39
C SER A 350 0.27 21.53 29.12
N ALA A 351 -0.36 21.31 27.97
CA ALA A 351 -0.01 21.93 26.69
C ALA A 351 -1.10 22.94 26.31
N ASP A 352 -0.71 24.15 25.89
CA ASP A 352 -1.68 25.22 25.61
C ASP A 352 -2.66 24.87 24.47
N ARG A 353 -2.25 24.03 23.50
CA ARG A 353 -3.08 23.46 22.42
C ARG A 353 -2.36 22.33 21.69
N ALA A 354 -3.06 21.26 21.32
CA ALA A 354 -2.49 20.19 20.51
C ALA A 354 -3.43 19.79 19.36
N ARG A 355 -2.85 19.66 18.17
CA ARG A 355 -3.55 19.18 16.99
C ARG A 355 -3.35 17.67 16.88
N PHE A 356 -4.46 16.95 16.78
CA PHE A 356 -4.48 15.52 16.51
C PHE A 356 -5.00 15.28 15.10
N GLU A 357 -4.38 14.34 14.42
CA GLU A 357 -4.76 13.95 13.08
C GLU A 357 -5.19 12.51 13.11
N LEU A 358 -6.46 12.27 12.79
CA LEU A 358 -6.94 10.93 12.47
C LEU A 358 -6.72 10.74 10.99
N HIS A 359 -5.82 9.82 10.67
CA HIS A 359 -5.51 9.41 9.32
C HIS A 359 -6.04 8.00 9.11
N ASN A 360 -6.29 7.69 7.84
CA ASN A 360 -6.12 6.33 7.35
C ASN A 360 -6.98 5.29 8.10
N ALA A 361 -8.30 5.49 8.07
CA ALA A 361 -9.25 4.56 8.66
C ALA A 361 -9.68 3.45 7.70
N ALA A 362 -9.51 2.20 8.13
CA ALA A 362 -10.13 1.03 7.55
C ALA A 362 -11.30 0.62 8.45
N ILE A 363 -12.49 0.54 7.85
CA ILE A 363 -13.73 0.18 8.53
C ILE A 363 -14.20 -1.14 7.88
N PHE A 364 -14.38 -2.20 8.66
CA PHE A 364 -14.69 -3.55 8.16
C PHE A 364 -15.63 -4.33 9.06
#